data_AF-A0A1M5K264-F1
#
_entry.id   AF-A0A1M5K264-F1
#
_cell.length_a   1.000
_cell.length_b   1.000
_cell.length_c   1.000
_cell.angle_alpha   90.00
_cell.angle_beta   90.00
_cell.angle_gamma   90.00
#
_symmetry.space_group_name_H-M   'P 1'
#
loop_
_entity.id
_entity.type
_entity.pdbx_description
1 polymer ?
#
loop_
_entity_poly.entity_id
_entity_poly.type
_entity_poly.pdbx_seq_one_letter_code
_entity_poly.pdbx_strand_id
1 'polypeptide(L)' 'MPKLIILPPAARFLKKLKDKSLKAAFQKAVDEILKNPYLGEPKTEDLSGVFCYGFGS' A
#
# COMPACT_ATOMS: atom_id res chain seq x y z
N MET A 1 -6.42 -14.93 7.26
CA MET A 1 -6.68 -13.75 6.39
C MET A 1 -6.16 -12.53 7.13
N PRO A 2 -5.17 -11.80 6.60
CA PRO A 2 -4.66 -10.60 7.26
C PRO A 2 -5.74 -9.51 7.33
N LYS A 3 -5.73 -8.73 8.41
CA LYS A 3 -6.66 -7.60 8.58
C LYS A 3 -6.09 -6.37 7.88
N LEU A 4 -6.80 -5.85 6.88
CA LEU A 4 -6.45 -4.58 6.24
C LEU A 4 -6.79 -3.41 7.18
N ILE A 5 -5.79 -2.58 7.49
CA ILE A 5 -5.98 -1.35 8.26
C ILE A 5 -5.46 -0.19 7.40
N ILE A 6 -6.36 0.71 7.01
CA ILE A 6 -5.99 1.96 6.33
C ILE A 6 -5.97 3.08 7.36
N LEU A 7 -4.81 3.70 7.55
CA LEU A 7 -4.67 4.82 8.47
C LEU A 7 -5.52 6.02 7.99
N PRO A 8 -6.11 6.82 8.91
CA PRO A 8 -6.87 8.02 8.55
C PRO A 8 -6.17 8.98 7.57
N PRO A 9 -4.86 9.28 7.69
CA PRO A 9 -4.16 10.11 6.70
C PRO A 9 -4.11 9.46 5.31
N ALA A 10 -3.90 8.15 5.22
CA ALA A 10 -3.88 7.42 3.96
C ALA A 10 -5.28 7.40 3.30
N ALA A 11 -6.34 7.17 4.09
CA ALA A 11 -7.72 7.21 3.60
C ALA A 11 -8.09 8.59 3.02
N ARG A 12 -7.66 9.69 3.67
CA ARG A 12 -7.86 11.05 3.15
C ARG A 12 -7.17 11.27 1.80
N PHE A 13 -5.97 10.69 1.63
CA PHE A 13 -5.22 10.77 0.39
C PHE A 13 -5.90 9.97 -0.74
N LEU A 14 -6.28 8.72 -0.47
CA LEU A 14 -7.00 7.85 -1.41
C LEU A 14 -8.33 8.47 -1.86
N LYS A 15 -9.06 9.14 -0.95
CA LYS A 15 -10.30 9.84 -1.28
C LYS A 15 -10.08 11.05 -2.20
N LYS A 16 -8.92 11.71 -2.13
CA LYS A 16 -8.58 12.88 -2.96
C LYS A 16 -8.18 12.48 -4.40
N LEU A 17 -7.77 11.23 -4.62
CA LEU A 17 -7.46 10.73 -5.95
C LEU A 17 -8.71 10.82 -6.85
N LYS A 18 -8.57 11.50 -7.99
CA LYS A 18 -9.61 11.56 -9.04
C LYS A 18 -9.30 10.61 -10.18
N ASP A 19 -8.02 10.33 -10.39
CA ASP A 19 -7.54 9.46 -11.47
C ASP A 19 -7.96 8.00 -11.24
N LYS A 20 -8.61 7.40 -12.24
CA LYS A 20 -9.13 6.03 -12.16
C LYS A 20 -8.01 4.99 -12.25
N SER A 21 -7.00 5.24 -13.07
CA SER A 21 -5.85 4.35 -13.23
C SER A 21 -5.05 4.27 -11.94
N LEU A 22 -4.83 5.41 -11.29
CA LEU A 22 -4.11 5.48 -10.03
C LEU A 22 -4.87 4.78 -8.89
N LYS A 23 -6.20 4.92 -8.82
CA LYS A 23 -7.02 4.15 -7.88
C LYS A 23 -6.91 2.64 -8.10
N ALA A 24 -6.96 2.20 -9.35
CA ALA A 24 -6.82 0.79 -9.69
C ALA A 24 -5.44 0.24 -9.29
N ALA A 25 -4.38 1.04 -9.50
CA ALA A 25 -3.03 0.66 -9.10
C ALA A 25 -2.90 0.51 -7.57
N PHE A 26 -3.46 1.43 -6.78
CA PHE A 26 -3.53 1.30 -5.32
C PHE A 26 -4.35 0.08 -4.87
N GLN A 27 -5.48 -0.19 -5.52
CA GLN A 27 -6.30 -1.35 -5.18
C GLN A 27 -5.57 -2.67 -5.46
N LYS A 28 -4.87 -2.76 -6.60
CA LYS A 28 -4.04 -3.91 -6.96
C LYS A 28 -2.87 -4.08 -5.99
N ALA A 29 -2.21 -2.99 -5.61
CA ALA A 29 -1.16 -3.00 -4.60
C ALA A 29 -1.64 -3.61 -3.28
N VAL A 30 -2.80 -3.16 -2.78
CA VAL A 30 -3.38 -3.69 -1.53
C VAL A 30 -3.73 -5.17 -1.66
N ASP A 31 -4.28 -5.60 -2.80
CA ASP A 31 -4.63 -7.01 -3.05
C ASP A 31 -3.39 -7.92 -3.02
N GLU A 32 -2.29 -7.49 -3.65
CA GLU A 32 -1.02 -8.23 -3.65
C GLU A 32 -0.39 -8.29 -2.24
N ILE A 33 -0.42 -7.18 -1.49
CA ILE A 33 0.07 -7.14 -0.10
C ILE A 33 -0.78 -8.05 0.81
N LEU A 34 -2.09 -8.15 0.57
CA LEU A 34 -2.95 -9.06 1.34
C LEU A 34 -2.65 -10.53 1.06
N LYS A 35 -2.14 -10.87 -0.12
CA LYS A 35 -1.65 -12.22 -0.45
C LYS A 35 -0.26 -12.47 0.13
N ASN A 36 0.63 -11.48 0.05
CA ASN A 36 1.99 -11.56 0.57
C ASN A 36 2.39 -10.26 1.31
N PRO A 37 2.37 -10.24 2.65
CA PRO A 37 2.70 -9.04 3.44
C PRO A 37 4.16 -8.59 3.35
N TYR A 38 5.06 -9.48 2.92
CA TYR A 38 6.50 -9.20 2.79
C TYR A 38 6.88 -8.72 1.38
N LEU A 39 5.88 -8.33 0.59
CA LEU A 39 6.05 -7.94 -0.79
C LEU A 39 6.46 -6.45 -0.86
N GLY A 40 7.62 -6.18 -1.47
CA GLY A 40 8.22 -4.86 -1.57
C GLY A 40 9.61 -4.79 -0.95
N GLU A 41 10.10 -3.57 -0.75
CA GLU A 41 11.43 -3.31 -0.21
C GLU A 41 11.36 -3.11 1.31
N PRO A 42 12.06 -3.93 2.12
CA PRO A 42 12.11 -3.74 3.56
C PRO A 42 12.87 -2.46 3.89
N LYS A 43 12.30 -1.65 4.78
CA LYS A 43 12.99 -0.49 5.34
C LYS A 43 13.92 -0.94 6.47
N THR A 44 15.02 -0.21 6.63
CA THR A 44 16.06 -0.46 7.64
C THR A 44 15.98 0.54 8.79
N GLU A 45 16.71 0.24 9.87
CA GLU A 45 16.88 1.11 11.05
C GLU A 45 15.54 1.42 11.77
N ASP A 46 15.19 2.70 11.94
CA ASP A 46 13.99 3.14 12.68
C ASP A 46 12.68 2.60 12.07
N LEU A 47 12.69 2.32 10.76
CA LEU A 47 11.55 1.79 10.03
C LEU A 47 11.63 0.26 9.83
N SER A 48 12.50 -0.43 10.57
CA SER A 48 12.61 -1.89 10.52
C SER A 48 11.25 -2.54 10.77
N GLY A 49 10.86 -3.46 9.87
CA GLY A 49 9.53 -4.10 9.87
C GLY A 49 8.48 -3.40 9.00
N VAL A 50 8.80 -2.24 8.41
CA VAL A 50 7.97 -1.58 7.39
C VAL A 50 8.46 -1.98 5.99
N PHE A 51 7.51 -2.31 5.11
CA PHE A 51 7.78 -2.61 3.70
C PHE A 51 7.24 -1.49 2.82
N CYS A 52 8.02 -1.09 1.83
CA CYS A 52 7.61 -0.12 0.82
C CYS A 52 7.26 -0.83 -0.48
N TYR A 53 6.05 -0.62 -0.98
CA TYR A 53 5.60 -1.22 -2.23
C TYR A 53 5.48 -0.15 -3.32
N GLY A 54 6.26 -0.29 -4.40
CA GLY A 54 6.16 0.52 -5.60
C GLY A 54 5.26 -0.14 -6.64
N PHE A 55 4.26 0.59 -7.14
CA PHE A 55 3.32 0.10 -8.18
C PHE A 55 3.42 0.87 -9.51
N GLY A 56 4.51 1.61 -9.72
CA GLY A 56 4.83 2.26 -10.99
C GLY A 56 5.74 1.37 -11.84
N SER A 57 5.20 0.78 -12.89
CA SER A 57 5.97 0.23 -14.01
C SER A 57 5.93 1.20 -15.18
#